data_AF-A0A942N0E1-F1
#
_entry.id   AF-A0A942N0E1-F1
#
_cell.length_a   1.000
_cell.length_b   1.000
_cell.length_c   1.000
_cell.angle_alpha   90.00
_cell.angle_beta   90.00
_cell.angle_gamma   90.00
#
_symmetry.space_group_name_H-M   'P 1'
#
loop_
_entity.id
_entity.type
_entity.pdbx_description
1 polymer ?
#
loop_
_entity_poly.entity_id
_entity_poly.type
_entity_poly.pdbx_seq_one_letter_code
_entity_poly.pdbx_strand_id
1 'polypeptide(L)'
;MKKYIRKHLKDEKRVLMLMYKKGIFELLGIDYNCLSWEYLKYGKRQRKRPNNTRPYFDTLPELHVWSQDYWGEGDSHSVVDSLKQYLFWETAKEIDEESGFPINHKYPTTKFLIHYLNELPTKNSNSKFNRVLKCSDE
;
A
#
# COMPACT_ATOMS: atom_id res chain seq x y z
N MET A 1 15.34 -12.15 6.97
CA MET A 1 14.12 -11.91 6.16
C MET A 1 14.04 -12.91 5.01
N LYS A 2 12.93 -13.65 4.87
CA LYS A 2 12.74 -14.72 3.86
C LYS A 2 12.78 -14.14 2.42
N LYS A 3 13.08 -14.98 1.41
CA LYS A 3 13.27 -14.55 -0.01
C LYS A 3 12.05 -13.83 -0.59
N TYR A 4 10.84 -14.34 -0.35
CA TYR A 4 9.62 -13.70 -0.85
C TYR A 4 9.34 -12.35 -0.18
N ILE A 5 9.64 -12.21 1.11
CA ILE A 5 9.49 -10.93 1.83
C ILE A 5 10.44 -9.88 1.24
N ARG A 6 11.70 -10.26 0.93
CA ARG A 6 12.65 -9.36 0.26
C ARG A 6 12.16 -8.94 -1.13
N LYS A 7 11.54 -9.85 -1.88
CA LYS A 7 10.98 -9.56 -3.20
C LYS A 7 9.81 -8.57 -3.06
N HIS A 8 8.87 -8.86 -2.16
CA HIS A 8 7.74 -7.97 -1.88
C HIS A 8 8.22 -6.56 -1.51
N LEU A 9 9.17 -6.43 -0.57
CA LEU A 9 9.71 -5.12 -0.19
C LEU A 9 10.35 -4.36 -1.36
N LYS A 10 11.03 -5.07 -2.27
CA LYS A 10 11.59 -4.45 -3.49
C LYS A 10 10.49 -3.94 -4.43
N ASP A 11 9.46 -4.75 -4.63
CA ASP A 11 8.33 -4.39 -5.49
C ASP A 11 7.53 -3.22 -4.89
N GLU A 12 7.29 -3.24 -3.57
CA GLU A 12 6.62 -2.19 -2.80
C GLU A 12 7.37 -0.85 -2.93
N LYS A 13 8.67 -0.83 -2.63
CA LYS A 13 9.50 0.38 -2.80
C LYS A 13 9.51 0.90 -4.23
N ARG A 14 9.50 -0.01 -5.22
CA ARG A 14 9.45 0.36 -6.63
C ARG A 14 8.15 1.07 -6.97
N VAL A 15 7.01 0.53 -6.52
CA VAL A 15 5.70 1.15 -6.71
C VAL A 15 5.64 2.51 -6.03
N LEU A 16 6.05 2.61 -4.77
CA LEU A 16 6.03 3.87 -4.01
C LEU A 16 6.89 4.95 -4.69
N MET A 17 8.08 4.60 -5.19
CA MET A 17 8.92 5.52 -5.94
C MET A 17 8.25 6.00 -7.23
N LEU A 18 7.57 5.09 -7.95
CA LEU A 18 6.80 5.46 -9.14
C LEU A 18 5.63 6.38 -8.77
N MET A 19 4.84 6.04 -7.76
CA MET A 19 3.75 6.89 -7.26
C MET A 19 4.22 8.30 -6.94
N TYR A 20 5.35 8.43 -6.24
CA TYR A 20 5.94 9.74 -5.94
C TYR A 20 6.35 10.49 -7.21
N LYS A 21 7.08 9.83 -8.13
CA LYS A 21 7.46 10.41 -9.44
C LYS A 21 6.26 10.88 -10.25
N LYS A 22 5.14 10.18 -10.18
CA LYS A 22 3.91 10.51 -10.89
C LYS A 22 3.03 11.52 -10.14
N GLY A 23 3.44 11.98 -8.97
CA GLY A 23 2.69 12.97 -8.17
C GLY A 23 1.44 12.40 -7.50
N ILE A 24 1.33 11.06 -7.38
CA ILE A 24 0.15 10.41 -6.82
C ILE A 24 -0.01 10.70 -5.33
N PHE A 25 1.10 10.84 -4.59
CA PHE A 25 1.06 11.23 -3.18
C PHE A 25 0.38 12.59 -2.96
N GLU A 26 0.63 13.55 -3.86
CA GLU A 26 -0.02 14.87 -3.81
C GLU A 26 -1.49 14.78 -4.20
N LEU A 27 -1.81 13.96 -5.22
CA LEU A 27 -3.18 13.73 -5.66
C LEU A 27 -4.04 13.08 -4.57
N LEU A 28 -3.45 12.15 -3.80
CA LEU A 28 -4.12 11.47 -2.70
C LEU A 28 -4.04 12.23 -1.37
N GLY A 29 -3.43 13.42 -1.33
CA GLY A 29 -3.29 14.21 -0.11
C GLY A 29 -2.51 13.52 1.02
N ILE A 30 -1.58 12.63 0.67
CA ILE A 30 -0.84 11.82 1.66
C ILE A 30 0.24 12.67 2.33
N ASP A 31 0.12 12.88 3.65
CA ASP A 31 1.18 13.50 4.45
C ASP A 31 2.34 12.51 4.67
N TYR A 32 3.53 12.91 4.21
CA TYR A 32 4.76 12.13 4.38
C TYR A 32 5.16 11.92 5.85
N ASN A 33 4.72 12.78 6.77
CA ASN A 33 5.01 12.63 8.20
C ASN A 33 4.17 11.54 8.86
N CYS A 34 3.02 11.20 8.26
CA CYS A 34 2.14 10.14 8.74
C CYS A 34 2.48 8.76 8.17
N LEU A 35 3.56 8.65 7.37
CA LEU A 35 3.97 7.40 6.75
C LEU A 35 4.83 6.55 7.69
N SER A 36 4.52 5.26 7.79
CA SER A 36 5.32 4.32 8.57
C SER A 36 5.28 2.90 8.01
N TRP A 37 6.37 2.16 8.19
CA TRP A 37 6.45 0.74 7.81
C TRP A 37 5.84 -0.13 8.92
N GLU A 38 4.59 -0.57 8.75
CA GLU A 38 3.88 -1.31 9.79
C GLU A 38 4.50 -2.65 10.18
N TYR A 39 5.12 -3.33 9.22
CA TYR A 39 5.83 -4.58 9.51
C TYR A 39 6.92 -4.41 10.57
N LEU A 40 7.55 -3.24 10.65
CA LEU A 40 8.54 -2.96 11.69
C LEU A 40 7.88 -2.60 13.03
N LYS A 41 6.72 -1.94 13.01
CA LYS A 41 5.94 -1.62 14.22
C LYS A 41 5.33 -2.88 14.87
N TYR A 42 4.78 -3.79 14.07
CA TYR A 42 3.92 -4.88 14.56
C TYR A 42 4.34 -6.29 14.12
N GLY A 43 5.11 -6.43 13.03
CA GLY A 43 5.36 -7.69 12.33
C GLY A 43 6.27 -8.71 13.04
N LYS A 44 7.01 -8.33 14.08
CA LYS A 44 7.72 -9.29 14.96
C LYS A 44 6.87 -9.80 16.14
N ARG A 45 5.78 -9.11 16.49
CA ARG A 45 5.03 -9.31 17.75
C ARG A 45 3.70 -10.01 17.61
N GLN A 46 3.18 -10.20 16.40
CA GLN A 46 1.96 -11.00 16.20
C GLN A 46 2.29 -12.50 16.36
N ARG A 47 2.55 -12.91 17.61
CA ARG A 47 2.68 -14.31 18.00
C ARG A 47 1.38 -15.02 17.64
N LYS A 48 1.52 -16.18 17.00
CA LYS A 48 0.41 -17.11 16.75
C LYS A 48 -0.35 -17.32 18.07
N ARG A 49 -1.61 -16.89 18.14
CA ARG A 49 -2.45 -17.20 19.32
C ARG A 49 -2.54 -18.72 19.43
N PRO A 50 -2.41 -19.30 20.64
CA PRO A 50 -2.65 -20.73 20.81
C PRO A 50 -4.09 -21.00 20.33
N ASN A 51 -4.26 -21.98 19.43
CA ASN A 51 -5.52 -22.38 18.77
C ASN A 51 -5.94 -21.63 17.49
N ASN A 52 -5.16 -20.67 16.97
CA ASN A 52 -5.45 -20.16 15.63
C ASN A 52 -4.75 -21.02 14.55
N THR A 53 -5.54 -21.81 13.82
CA THR A 53 -5.08 -22.65 12.69
C THR A 53 -4.71 -21.82 11.47
N ARG A 54 -5.17 -20.57 11.38
CA ARG A 54 -4.75 -19.63 10.36
C ARG A 54 -3.50 -18.92 10.88
N PRO A 55 -2.30 -19.20 10.35
CA PRO A 55 -1.20 -18.25 10.55
C PRO A 55 -1.73 -16.90 10.08
N TYR A 56 -1.61 -15.86 10.90
CA TYR A 56 -1.68 -14.50 10.36
C TYR A 56 -0.75 -14.52 9.15
N PHE A 57 -1.31 -14.39 7.95
CA PHE A 57 -0.55 -14.37 6.71
C PHE A 57 0.64 -13.47 6.99
N ASP A 58 1.88 -13.98 6.83
CA ASP A 58 3.09 -13.28 7.22
C ASP A 58 2.91 -11.80 6.83
N THR A 59 2.66 -10.91 7.79
CA THR A 59 2.41 -9.50 7.49
C THR A 59 3.57 -9.05 6.64
N LEU A 60 3.31 -8.63 5.41
CA LEU A 60 4.38 -8.24 4.50
C LEU A 60 4.76 -6.78 4.82
N PRO A 61 6.03 -6.39 4.58
CA PRO A 61 6.46 -5.03 4.82
C PRO A 61 5.86 -4.08 3.79
N GLU A 62 4.82 -3.40 4.22
CA GLU A 62 4.07 -2.38 3.50
C GLU A 62 4.25 -1.02 4.15
N LEU A 63 4.19 0.04 3.34
CA LEU A 63 4.19 1.41 3.83
C LEU A 63 2.74 1.83 4.03
N HIS A 64 2.42 2.26 5.25
CA HIS A 64 1.09 2.72 5.62
C HIS A 64 1.08 4.20 5.92
N VAL A 65 -0.07 4.83 5.67
CA VAL A 65 -0.40 6.16 6.17
C VAL A 65 -1.31 6.01 7.38
N TRP A 66 -0.99 6.72 8.45
CA TRP A 66 -1.90 6.87 9.60
C TRP A 66 -2.82 8.06 9.35
N SER A 67 -4.12 7.85 9.56
CA SER A 67 -5.12 8.91 9.54
C SER A 67 -5.94 8.84 10.82
N GLN A 68 -6.44 9.99 11.26
CA GLN A 68 -7.35 10.09 12.40
C GLN A 68 -8.61 10.81 11.95
N ASP A 69 -9.76 10.24 12.30
CA ASP A 69 -11.06 10.80 11.95
C ASP A 69 -11.49 11.92 12.93
N TYR A 70 -12.65 12.50 12.67
CA TYR A 70 -13.21 13.58 13.50
C TYR A 70 -13.49 13.13 14.95
N TRP A 71 -13.79 11.86 15.18
CA TRP A 71 -14.07 11.29 16.50
C TRP A 71 -12.80 10.90 17.26
N GLY A 72 -11.64 11.09 16.65
CA GLY A 72 -10.35 10.77 17.23
C GLY A 72 -9.97 9.29 17.06
N GLU A 73 -10.75 8.51 16.32
CA GLU A 73 -10.40 7.15 15.95
C GLU A 73 -9.36 7.19 14.84
N GLY A 74 -8.24 6.52 15.06
CA GLY A 74 -7.16 6.47 14.09
C GLY A 74 -6.99 5.08 13.53
N ASP A 75 -6.70 5.03 12.24
CA ASP A 75 -6.49 3.78 11.52
C ASP A 75 -5.32 3.93 10.53
N SER A 76 -4.68 2.81 10.23
CA SER A 76 -3.57 2.72 9.30
C SER A 76 -3.98 2.00 8.02
N HIS A 77 -3.57 2.56 6.89
CA HIS A 77 -3.90 2.02 5.58
C HIS A 77 -2.67 1.89 4.70
N SER A 78 -2.55 0.75 4.03
CA SER A 78 -1.46 0.45 3.11
C SER A 78 -1.55 1.37 1.88
N VAL A 79 -0.51 2.18 1.64
CA VAL A 79 -0.52 3.19 0.58
C VAL A 79 -0.68 2.56 -0.81
N VAL A 80 0.03 1.45 -1.04
CA VAL A 80 -0.05 0.73 -2.33
C VAL A 80 -1.40 0.05 -2.47
N ASP A 81 -1.96 -0.52 -1.39
CA ASP A 81 -3.27 -1.15 -1.46
C ASP A 81 -4.39 -0.13 -1.66
N SER A 82 -4.35 1.03 -0.99
CA SER A 82 -5.31 2.12 -1.22
C SER A 82 -5.34 2.55 -2.68
N LEU A 83 -4.19 2.64 -3.36
CA LEU A 83 -4.17 2.93 -4.80
C LEU A 83 -4.79 1.81 -5.64
N LYS A 84 -4.58 0.53 -5.29
CA LYS A 84 -5.21 -0.59 -5.98
C LYS A 84 -6.73 -0.57 -5.79
N GLN A 85 -7.20 -0.28 -4.58
CA GLN A 85 -8.63 -0.14 -4.30
C GLN A 85 -9.22 1.00 -5.11
N TYR A 86 -8.57 2.18 -5.12
CA TYR A 86 -9.01 3.31 -5.93
C TYR A 86 -9.14 2.93 -7.41
N LEU A 87 -8.10 2.32 -7.99
CA LEU A 87 -8.13 1.87 -9.38
C LEU A 87 -9.19 0.80 -9.64
N PHE A 88 -9.38 -0.13 -8.69
CA PHE A 88 -10.40 -1.17 -8.78
C PHE A 88 -11.80 -0.59 -8.87
N TRP A 89 -12.14 0.34 -7.97
CA TRP A 89 -13.46 0.98 -7.92
C TRP A 89 -13.70 1.91 -9.10
N GLU A 90 -12.70 2.69 -9.51
CA GLU A 90 -12.81 3.59 -10.68
C GLU A 90 -12.99 2.84 -12.01
N THR A 91 -12.42 1.64 -12.13
CA THR A 91 -12.48 0.86 -13.38
C THR A 91 -13.60 -0.18 -13.39
N ALA A 92 -14.32 -0.34 -12.26
CA ALA A 92 -15.50 -1.18 -12.16
C ALA A 92 -16.66 -0.57 -12.96
N LYS A 93 -17.04 -1.21 -14.06
CA LYS A 93 -18.12 -0.74 -14.94
C LYS A 93 -19.51 -1.22 -14.54
N GLU A 94 -19.58 -2.40 -13.92
CA GLU A 94 -20.82 -3.05 -13.53
C GLU A 94 -20.75 -3.38 -12.04
N ILE A 95 -21.70 -2.84 -11.30
CA ILE A 95 -21.86 -3.07 -9.86
C ILE A 95 -23.08 -3.96 -9.70
N ASP A 96 -22.92 -5.03 -8.93
CA ASP A 96 -24.04 -5.87 -8.51
C ASP A 96 -24.94 -5.07 -7.55
N GLU A 97 -26.19 -4.86 -7.93
CA GLU A 97 -27.14 -4.06 -7.15
C GLU A 97 -27.45 -4.70 -5.78
N GLU A 98 -27.31 -6.02 -5.65
CA GLU A 98 -27.61 -6.73 -4.39
C GLU A 98 -26.44 -6.69 -3.41
N SER A 99 -25.21 -6.89 -3.88
CA SER A 99 -24.01 -6.91 -3.01
C SER A 99 -23.27 -5.57 -2.93
N GLY A 100 -23.49 -4.65 -3.89
CA GLY A 100 -22.74 -3.40 -4.03
C GLY A 100 -21.30 -3.59 -4.51
N PHE A 101 -20.92 -4.79 -4.95
CA PHE A 101 -19.56 -5.10 -5.43
C PHE A 101 -19.46 -5.17 -6.96
N PRO A 102 -18.29 -4.87 -7.54
CA PRO A 102 -18.08 -4.99 -8.97
C PRO A 102 -18.20 -6.44 -9.45
N ILE A 103 -18.99 -6.66 -10.50
CA ILE A 103 -19.16 -7.99 -11.10
C ILE A 103 -17.94 -8.31 -11.96
N ASN A 104 -17.35 -9.49 -11.74
CA ASN A 104 -16.23 -10.04 -12.54
C ASN A 104 -14.98 -9.15 -12.67
N HIS A 105 -14.84 -8.14 -11.82
CA HIS A 105 -13.70 -7.23 -11.90
C HIS A 105 -12.49 -7.81 -11.16
N LYS A 106 -11.30 -7.75 -11.78
CA LYS A 106 -10.08 -8.30 -11.20
C LYS A 106 -9.36 -7.25 -10.37
N TYR A 107 -9.05 -7.60 -9.13
CA TYR A 107 -8.25 -6.73 -8.27
C TYR A 107 -6.86 -6.47 -8.88
N PRO A 108 -6.39 -5.20 -8.93
CA PRO A 108 -5.12 -4.85 -9.56
C PRO A 108 -3.91 -5.57 -8.93
N THR A 109 -3.13 -6.24 -9.78
CA THR A 109 -1.87 -6.85 -9.34
C THR A 109 -0.74 -5.83 -9.26
N THR A 110 0.29 -6.09 -8.45
CA THR A 110 1.48 -5.22 -8.39
C THR A 110 2.16 -5.07 -9.77
N LYS A 111 2.14 -6.12 -10.59
CA LYS A 111 2.69 -6.07 -11.97
C LYS A 111 1.90 -5.10 -12.84
N PHE A 112 0.57 -5.16 -12.79
CA PHE A 112 -0.31 -4.22 -13.47
C PHE A 112 -0.04 -2.79 -13.00
N LEU A 113 0.06 -2.59 -11.68
CA LEU A 113 0.30 -1.27 -11.10
C LEU A 113 1.63 -0.66 -11.57
N ILE A 114 2.71 -1.45 -11.60
CA ILE A 114 4.01 -0.99 -12.11
C ILE A 114 3.88 -0.59 -13.59
N HIS A 115 3.19 -1.38 -14.41
CA HIS A 115 2.96 -1.06 -15.82
C HIS A 115 2.22 0.27 -15.98
N TYR A 116 1.04 0.36 -15.36
CA TYR A 116 0.18 1.55 -15.34
C TYR A 116 0.95 2.81 -14.92
N LEU A 117 1.70 2.74 -13.82
CA LEU A 117 2.46 3.88 -13.33
C LEU A 117 3.58 4.30 -14.27
N ASN A 118 4.20 3.38 -15.02
CA ASN A 118 5.26 3.76 -15.97
C ASN A 118 4.70 4.54 -17.17
N GLU A 119 3.48 4.26 -17.60
CA GLU A 119 2.81 4.91 -18.72
C GLU A 119 2.40 6.36 -18.42
N LEU A 120 2.17 6.69 -17.14
CA LEU A 120 1.82 8.05 -16.73
C LEU A 120 2.95 9.06 -16.96
N PRO A 121 2.67 10.35 -17.18
CA PRO A 121 3.71 11.38 -17.25
C PRO A 121 4.43 11.56 -15.91
N THR A 122 5.72 11.90 -15.95
CA THR A 122 6.52 12.15 -14.74
C THR A 122 6.31 13.59 -14.27
N LYS A 123 5.95 13.76 -12.98
CA LYS A 123 5.72 15.06 -12.34
C LYS A 123 6.89 15.50 -11.44
N ASN A 124 7.43 14.56 -10.65
CA ASN A 124 8.42 14.82 -9.61
C ASN A 124 9.78 14.18 -9.90
N SER A 125 10.87 14.83 -9.45
CA SER A 125 12.24 14.32 -9.54
C SER A 125 12.66 13.54 -8.28
N ASN A 126 13.66 12.67 -8.41
CA ASN A 126 13.97 11.58 -7.46
C ASN A 126 14.47 11.99 -6.06
N SER A 127 14.67 13.27 -5.77
CA SER A 127 15.49 13.68 -4.61
C SER A 127 14.75 13.67 -3.27
N LYS A 128 13.46 14.04 -3.18
CA LYS A 128 12.79 14.27 -1.89
C LYS A 128 12.26 12.99 -1.20
N PHE A 129 11.91 11.95 -1.96
CA PHE A 129 11.20 10.78 -1.41
C PHE A 129 12.10 9.70 -0.79
N ASN A 130 13.42 9.81 -0.97
CA ASN A 130 14.36 8.81 -0.45
C ASN A 130 14.34 8.70 1.08
N ARG A 131 13.93 9.75 1.81
CA ARG A 131 13.77 9.71 3.28
C ARG A 131 12.72 8.67 3.70
N VAL A 132 11.58 8.61 3.00
CA VAL A 132 10.47 7.70 3.28
C VAL A 132 10.83 6.24 2.98
N LEU A 133 11.66 6.03 1.94
CA LEU A 133 12.07 4.69 1.51
C LEU A 133 13.24 4.08 2.30
N LYS A 134 13.93 4.90 3.11
CA LYS A 134 14.89 4.40 4.10
C LYS A 134 14.09 3.65 5.17
N CYS A 135 14.07 2.34 5.01
CA CYS A 135 13.59 1.40 6.01
C CYS A 135 14.70 1.34 7.07
N SER A 136 14.65 2.21 8.09
CA SER A 136 15.60 2.16 9.21
C SER A 136 15.09 1.14 10.23
N ASP A 137 15.84 0.06 10.39
CA ASP A 137 15.81 -0.76 11.61
C ASP A 137 16.57 0.06 12.68
N GLU A 138 15.88 0.91 13.43
CA GLU A 138 16.32 1.22 14.80
C GLU A 138 15.64 0.22 15.75
#